data_AF-A0A246NA72-F1
#
_entry.id   AF-A0A246NA72-F1
#
_cell.length_a   1.000
_cell.length_b   1.000
_cell.length_c   1.000
_cell.angle_alpha   90.00
_cell.angle_beta   90.00
_cell.angle_gamma   90.00
#
_symmetry.space_group_name_H-M   'P 1'
#
loop_
_entity.id
_entity.type
_entity.pdbx_description
1 polymer ?
#
loop_
_entity_poly.entity_id
_entity_poly.type
_entity_poly.pdbx_seq_one_letter_code
_entity_poly.pdbx_strand_id
1 'polypeptide(L)'
;MAAKKTHPVRFTGLRGSRECGADFRSAEPEQWQRWLKHARDNKATTVVTCLCQPPEEDVQRRRLKVHLSQKTDQCWLASWAFSGHEHAPDCRFYSVWPDERQAAIYAPDVVKAAADGRLVVRLPTGLQKKDVPDKTRDAPPAGAGPGRRRRQPSMRLLGLLHLLWEQSGINVWHPAFDKKKRSPGWVS
;
A
#
# COMPACT_ATOMS: atom_id res chain seq x y z
N MET A 1 6.16 -2.28 -15.73
CA MET A 1 6.10 -1.87 -14.32
C MET A 1 7.48 -1.38 -13.94
N ALA A 2 7.61 -0.20 -13.34
CA ALA A 2 8.90 0.25 -12.82
C ALA A 2 9.38 -0.76 -11.76
N ALA A 3 10.68 -1.06 -11.73
CA ALA A 3 11.24 -1.92 -10.70
C ALA A 3 11.00 -1.27 -9.33
N LYS A 4 10.35 -1.99 -8.41
CA LYS A 4 10.19 -1.49 -7.04
C LYS A 4 11.55 -1.35 -6.39
N LYS A 5 11.81 -0.21 -5.75
CA LYS A 5 13.07 0.13 -5.10
C LYS A 5 13.15 -0.49 -3.71
N THR A 6 14.37 -0.88 -3.34
CA THR A 6 14.70 -1.24 -1.96
C THR A 6 15.10 0.03 -1.23
N HIS A 7 14.52 0.27 -0.06
CA HIS A 7 14.84 1.42 0.78
C HIS A 7 15.61 0.96 2.03
N PRO A 8 16.31 1.89 2.71
CA PRO A 8 16.92 1.63 4.00
C PRO A 8 15.90 1.12 5.04
N VAL A 9 16.40 0.36 6.01
CA VAL A 9 15.60 -0.25 7.07
C VAL A 9 16.21 0.10 8.42
N ARG A 10 15.37 0.47 9.38
CA ARG A 10 15.77 0.73 10.76
C ARG A 10 15.38 -0.44 11.65
N PHE A 11 16.31 -0.93 12.45
CA PHE A 11 16.08 -1.86 13.54
C PHE A 11 16.07 -1.06 14.84
N THR A 12 14.94 -1.02 15.53
CA THR A 12 14.80 -0.34 16.82
C THR A 12 14.62 -1.38 17.90
N GLY A 13 15.49 -1.40 18.89
CA GLY A 13 15.43 -2.30 20.05
C GLY A 13 15.69 -1.57 21.36
N LEU A 14 15.70 -2.31 22.47
CA LEU A 14 15.95 -1.76 23.82
C LEU A 14 17.30 -1.05 23.96
N ARG A 15 18.31 -1.46 23.17
CA ARG A 15 19.67 -0.90 23.21
C ARG A 15 19.86 0.28 22.25
N GLY A 16 18.79 0.74 21.59
CA GLY A 16 18.84 1.83 20.61
C GLY A 16 18.34 1.42 19.23
N SER A 17 18.57 2.31 18.27
CA SER A 17 18.21 2.08 16.86
C SER A 17 19.43 2.00 15.97
N ARG A 18 19.34 1.19 14.92
CA ARG A 18 20.38 1.03 13.92
C ARG A 18 19.77 1.02 12.53
N GLU A 19 20.31 1.86 11.65
CA GLU A 19 19.88 1.96 10.26
C GLU A 19 20.80 1.16 9.35
N CYS A 20 20.19 0.47 8.40
CA CYS A 20 20.87 -0.26 7.34
C CYS A 20 20.56 0.43 6.01
N GLY A 21 21.60 0.76 5.25
CA GLY A 21 21.44 1.21 3.86
C GLY A 21 20.73 0.15 3.00
N ALA A 22 20.17 0.58 1.87
CA ALA A 22 19.46 -0.30 0.95
C ALA A 22 20.34 -1.45 0.40
N ASP A 23 21.64 -1.19 0.27
CA ASP A 23 22.62 -2.12 -0.30
C ASP A 23 23.24 -3.07 0.74
N PHE A 24 22.94 -2.88 2.03
CA PHE A 24 23.52 -3.67 3.13
C PHE A 24 23.22 -5.17 2.97
N ARG A 25 22.04 -5.51 2.42
CA ARG A 25 21.67 -6.89 2.11
C ARG A 25 22.63 -7.56 1.12
N SER A 26 23.10 -6.83 0.12
CA SER A 26 24.03 -7.35 -0.90
C SER A 26 25.48 -7.26 -0.47
N ALA A 27 25.85 -6.22 0.27
CA ALA A 27 27.22 -6.01 0.75
C ALA A 27 27.60 -7.00 1.86
N GLU A 28 26.68 -7.26 2.81
CA GLU A 28 26.94 -8.09 3.99
C GLU A 28 25.80 -9.11 4.24
N PRO A 29 25.65 -10.13 3.36
CA PRO A 29 24.50 -11.03 3.39
C PRO A 29 24.41 -11.87 4.66
N GLU A 30 25.53 -12.33 5.22
CA GLU A 30 25.56 -13.12 6.46
C GLU A 30 25.14 -12.30 7.67
N GLN A 31 25.67 -11.07 7.78
CA GLN A 31 25.34 -10.15 8.85
C GLN A 31 23.87 -9.74 8.79
N TRP A 32 23.36 -9.47 7.58
CA TRP A 32 21.95 -9.23 7.33
C TRP A 32 21.05 -10.37 7.81
N GLN A 33 21.39 -11.62 7.47
CA GLN A 33 20.64 -12.79 7.94
C GLN A 33 20.67 -12.92 9.47
N ARG A 34 21.83 -12.68 10.09
CA ARG A 34 21.97 -12.66 11.57
C ARG A 34 21.04 -11.65 12.22
N TRP A 35 20.95 -10.44 11.68
CA TRP A 35 20.09 -9.38 12.23
C TRP A 35 18.61 -9.71 12.07
N LEU A 36 18.22 -10.25 10.92
CA LEU A 36 16.84 -10.70 10.71
C LEU A 36 16.45 -11.81 11.69
N LYS A 37 17.31 -12.82 11.89
CA LYS A 37 17.09 -13.89 12.88
C LYS A 37 16.95 -13.30 14.29
N HIS A 38 17.86 -12.42 14.70
CA HIS A 38 17.77 -11.75 15.99
C HIS A 38 16.46 -10.96 16.16
N ALA A 39 16.07 -10.17 15.15
CA ALA A 39 14.83 -9.39 15.21
C ALA A 39 13.58 -10.28 15.26
N ARG A 40 13.60 -11.43 14.59
CA ARG A 40 12.53 -12.43 14.64
C ARG A 40 12.38 -13.04 16.02
N ASP A 41 13.49 -13.45 16.63
CA ASP A 41 13.50 -14.08 17.95
C ASP A 41 13.10 -13.08 19.05
N ASN A 42 13.46 -11.81 18.85
CA ASN A 42 13.18 -10.71 19.77
C ASN A 42 12.00 -9.83 19.33
N LYS A 43 10.96 -10.42 18.74
CA LYS A 43 9.79 -9.69 18.17
C LYS A 43 9.03 -8.77 19.15
N ALA A 44 9.16 -8.99 20.46
CA ALA A 44 8.53 -8.18 21.50
C ALA A 44 9.31 -6.88 21.78
N THR A 45 10.62 -6.89 21.56
CA THR A 45 11.53 -5.79 21.92
C THR A 45 12.17 -5.14 20.71
N THR A 46 12.16 -5.81 19.56
CA THR A 46 12.75 -5.34 18.31
C THR A 46 11.67 -5.06 17.27
N VAL A 47 11.66 -3.83 16.75
CA VAL A 47 10.80 -3.38 15.66
C VAL A 47 11.68 -3.09 14.45
N VAL A 48 11.25 -3.58 13.28
CA VAL A 48 11.91 -3.33 12.00
C VAL A 48 11.02 -2.38 11.19
N THR A 49 11.55 -1.25 10.75
CA THR A 49 10.77 -0.19 10.09
C THR A 49 11.40 0.17 8.75
N CYS A 50 10.59 0.30 7.69
CA CYS A 50 11.07 0.78 6.39
C CYS A 50 11.21 2.31 6.37
N LEU A 51 12.32 2.81 5.82
CA LEU A 51 12.62 4.24 5.70
C LEU A 51 12.35 4.78 4.28
N CYS A 52 11.29 4.30 3.62
CA CYS A 52 10.89 4.80 2.29
C CYS A 52 10.23 6.19 2.33
N GLN A 53 9.82 6.64 3.50
CA GLN A 53 9.27 7.97 3.77
C GLN A 53 9.95 8.52 5.02
N PRO A 54 9.88 9.85 5.30
CA PRO A 54 10.44 10.43 6.49
C PRO A 54 9.98 9.71 7.77
N PRO A 55 10.86 9.60 8.78
CA PRO A 55 10.49 9.00 10.05
C PRO A 55 9.37 9.83 10.70
N GLU A 56 8.28 9.16 11.06
CA GLU A 56 7.17 9.73 11.81
C GLU A 56 7.31 9.37 13.30
N GLU A 57 6.59 10.08 14.18
CA GLU A 57 6.55 9.76 15.62
C GLU A 57 5.97 8.37 15.90
N ASP A 58 5.09 7.87 15.02
CA ASP A 58 4.49 6.54 15.17
C ASP A 58 5.46 5.43 14.73
N VAL A 59 6.03 4.75 15.74
CA VAL A 59 6.98 3.64 15.59
C VAL A 59 6.34 2.40 14.93
N GLN A 60 5.01 2.29 14.90
CA GLN A 60 4.30 1.17 14.28
C GLN A 60 4.07 1.33 12.78
N ARG A 61 4.16 2.56 12.25
CA ARG A 61 3.99 2.79 10.81
C ARG A 61 5.11 2.17 10.00
N ARG A 62 4.77 1.60 8.83
CA ARG A 62 5.71 0.95 7.90
C ARG A 62 6.54 -0.14 8.57
N ARG A 63 5.97 -0.76 9.61
CA ARG A 63 6.59 -1.89 10.31
C ARG A 63 6.69 -3.07 9.36
N LEU A 64 7.84 -3.73 9.41
CA LEU A 64 8.16 -4.91 8.64
C LEU A 64 8.12 -6.15 9.54
N LYS A 65 7.71 -7.26 8.96
CA LYS A 65 7.72 -8.59 9.56
C LYS A 65 8.87 -9.41 9.00
N VAL A 66 9.58 -10.11 9.88
CA VAL A 66 10.60 -11.08 9.49
C VAL A 66 9.97 -12.47 9.32
N HIS A 67 10.05 -13.01 8.12
CA HIS A 67 9.70 -14.39 7.80
C HIS A 67 10.95 -15.27 7.76
N LEU A 68 10.78 -16.56 8.04
CA LEU A 68 11.82 -17.59 7.97
C LEU A 68 11.35 -18.72 7.05
N SER A 69 12.22 -19.15 6.14
CA SER A 69 11.99 -20.31 5.30
C SER A 69 12.48 -21.52 6.06
N GLN A 70 11.58 -22.43 6.42
CA GLN A 70 11.97 -23.68 7.08
C GLN A 70 12.83 -24.58 6.19
N LYS A 71 12.76 -24.42 4.86
CA LYS A 71 13.51 -25.25 3.90
C LYS A 71 14.96 -24.77 3.71
N THR A 72 15.17 -23.46 3.72
CA THR A 72 16.46 -22.86 3.38
C THR A 72 17.13 -22.15 4.56
N ASP A 73 16.45 -22.10 5.71
CA ASP A 73 16.86 -21.38 6.92
C ASP A 73 17.22 -19.90 6.68
N GLN A 74 16.64 -19.32 5.62
CA GLN A 74 16.82 -17.93 5.24
C GLN A 74 15.64 -17.08 5.70
N CYS A 75 15.97 -15.89 6.22
CA CYS A 75 15.02 -14.88 6.61
C CYS A 75 14.81 -13.84 5.49
N TRP A 76 13.60 -13.30 5.40
CA TRP A 76 13.28 -12.15 4.56
C TRP A 76 12.27 -11.23 5.25
N LEU A 77 12.20 -10.00 4.75
CA LEU A 77 11.24 -8.99 5.20
C LEU A 77 10.00 -9.01 4.31
N ALA A 78 8.85 -8.80 4.95
CA ALA A 78 7.58 -8.50 4.33
C ALA A 78 6.93 -7.30 5.05
N SER A 79 6.01 -6.60 4.40
CA SER A 79 5.18 -5.60 5.08
C SER A 79 4.34 -6.26 6.19
N TRP A 80 4.02 -5.52 7.24
CA TRP A 80 3.03 -5.98 8.21
C TRP A 80 1.65 -6.14 7.55
N ALA A 81 0.81 -7.03 8.09
CA ALA A 81 -0.54 -7.24 7.57
C ALA A 81 -1.30 -5.91 7.53
N PHE A 82 -1.97 -5.63 6.41
CA PHE A 82 -2.75 -4.41 6.19
C PHE A 82 -1.96 -3.08 6.10
N SER A 83 -0.63 -3.10 6.23
CA SER A 83 0.21 -1.88 6.22
C SER A 83 0.86 -1.54 4.87
N GLY A 84 0.61 -2.34 3.81
CA GLY A 84 1.27 -2.16 2.52
C GLY A 84 1.07 -0.77 1.88
N HIS A 85 -0.05 -0.11 2.15
CA HIS A 85 -0.39 1.22 1.64
C HIS A 85 0.38 2.35 2.33
N GLU A 86 1.00 2.09 3.49
CA GLU A 86 1.77 3.09 4.26
C GLU A 86 3.15 3.37 3.66
N HIS A 87 3.60 2.54 2.73
CA HIS A 87 4.89 2.68 2.07
C HIS A 87 4.81 3.64 0.86
N ALA A 88 5.96 4.16 0.42
CA ALA A 88 6.02 4.94 -0.82
C ALA A 88 5.64 4.08 -2.03
N PRO A 89 4.94 4.60 -3.06
CA PRO A 89 4.48 3.81 -4.22
C PRO A 89 5.60 3.08 -4.98
N ASP A 90 6.83 3.59 -4.93
CA ASP A 90 8.01 2.97 -5.52
C ASP A 90 8.70 1.95 -4.61
N CYS A 91 8.29 1.83 -3.34
CA CYS A 91 8.87 0.90 -2.38
C CYS A 91 8.51 -0.56 -2.67
N ARG A 92 9.46 -1.48 -2.46
CA ARG A 92 9.25 -2.93 -2.57
C ARG A 92 8.09 -3.44 -1.71
N PHE A 93 7.90 -2.88 -0.51
CA PHE A 93 6.87 -3.28 0.44
C PHE A 93 5.52 -2.63 0.17
N TYR A 94 5.43 -1.71 -0.80
CA TYR A 94 4.19 -1.08 -1.15
C TYR A 94 3.21 -2.06 -1.80
N SER A 95 1.97 -1.99 -1.32
CA SER A 95 0.82 -2.66 -1.89
C SER A 95 -0.38 -1.72 -1.84
N VAL A 96 -1.12 -1.65 -2.95
CA VAL A 96 -2.43 -1.00 -2.99
C VAL A 96 -3.42 -1.71 -2.07
N TRP A 97 -3.25 -3.04 -1.95
CA TRP A 97 -4.16 -3.89 -1.21
C TRP A 97 -3.61 -4.15 0.20
N PRO A 98 -4.42 -3.94 1.24
CA PRO A 98 -4.07 -4.29 2.62
C PRO A 98 -3.83 -5.80 2.79
N ASP A 99 -4.58 -6.63 2.06
CA ASP A 99 -4.54 -8.10 2.10
C ASP A 99 -4.54 -8.71 0.68
N GLU A 100 -3.88 -9.86 0.53
CA GLU A 100 -3.89 -10.67 -0.71
C GLU A 100 -5.31 -11.16 -1.05
N ARG A 101 -6.14 -11.45 -0.04
CA ARG A 101 -7.54 -11.86 -0.28
C ARG A 101 -8.35 -10.74 -0.92
N GLN A 102 -8.10 -9.49 -0.53
CA GLN A 102 -8.72 -8.33 -1.15
C GLN A 102 -8.19 -8.10 -2.56
N ALA A 103 -6.89 -8.26 -2.77
CA ALA A 103 -6.30 -8.19 -4.11
C ALA A 103 -6.97 -9.19 -5.07
N ALA A 104 -7.30 -10.40 -4.59
CA ALA A 104 -7.94 -11.45 -5.39
C ALA A 104 -9.39 -11.14 -5.82
N ILE A 105 -10.09 -10.22 -5.15
CA ILE A 105 -11.43 -9.76 -5.55
C ILE A 105 -11.37 -9.01 -6.88
N TYR A 106 -10.24 -8.36 -7.15
CA TYR A 106 -10.04 -7.54 -8.34
C TYR A 106 -9.24 -8.32 -9.38
N ALA A 107 -9.67 -8.24 -10.63
CA ALA A 107 -8.88 -8.79 -11.72
C ALA A 107 -7.52 -8.06 -11.81
N PRO A 108 -6.44 -8.77 -12.18
CA PRO A 108 -5.12 -8.17 -12.29
C PRO A 108 -5.13 -6.98 -13.26
N ASP A 109 -4.28 -5.99 -12.98
CA ASP A 109 -4.14 -4.73 -13.74
C ASP A 109 -5.35 -3.78 -13.75
N VAL A 110 -6.43 -4.10 -13.04
CA VAL A 110 -7.61 -3.23 -12.96
C VAL A 110 -7.39 -2.02 -12.06
N VAL A 111 -6.64 -2.20 -10.97
CA VAL A 111 -6.24 -1.12 -10.05
C VAL A 111 -4.72 -1.07 -10.01
N LYS A 112 -4.16 0.12 -10.19
CA LYS A 112 -2.72 0.37 -10.14
C LYS A 112 -2.43 1.61 -9.31
N ALA A 113 -1.33 1.60 -8.58
CA ALA A 113 -0.77 2.84 -8.06
C ALA A 113 -0.01 3.56 -9.17
N ALA A 114 -0.29 4.85 -9.30
CA ALA A 114 0.52 5.79 -10.05
C ALA A 114 1.68 6.27 -9.18
N ALA A 115 2.71 6.84 -9.84
CA ALA A 115 3.91 7.33 -9.17
C ALA A 115 3.64 8.50 -8.21
N ASP A 116 2.53 9.22 -8.40
CA ASP A 116 2.06 10.31 -7.53
C ASP A 116 1.26 9.81 -6.31
N GLY A 117 1.20 8.50 -6.08
CA GLY A 117 0.43 7.89 -5.00
C GLY A 117 -1.07 7.80 -5.27
N ARG A 118 -1.55 8.23 -6.45
CA ARG A 118 -2.95 8.07 -6.84
C ARG A 118 -3.23 6.65 -7.32
N LEU A 119 -4.50 6.25 -7.24
CA LEU A 119 -4.97 5.00 -7.81
C LEU A 119 -5.53 5.22 -9.22
N VAL A 120 -5.04 4.45 -10.18
CA VAL A 120 -5.57 4.35 -11.54
C VAL A 120 -6.47 3.14 -11.60
N VAL A 121 -7.77 3.37 -11.80
CA VAL A 121 -8.80 2.32 -11.88
C VAL A 121 -9.33 2.22 -13.30
N ARG A 122 -9.33 1.02 -13.88
CA ARG A 122 -9.91 0.79 -15.20
C ARG A 122 -11.39 0.45 -15.08
N LEU A 123 -12.23 1.29 -15.67
CA LEU A 123 -13.68 1.09 -15.73
C LEU A 123 -14.13 0.80 -17.17
N PRO A 124 -15.19 0.01 -17.38
CA PRO A 124 -15.81 -0.18 -18.69
C PRO A 124 -16.56 1.09 -19.14
N THR A 125 -17.01 1.90 -18.20
CA THR A 125 -17.72 3.16 -18.43
C THR A 125 -16.82 4.32 -18.03
N GLY A 126 -16.66 5.31 -18.91
CA GLY A 126 -15.97 6.55 -18.57
C GLY A 126 -16.78 7.35 -17.55
N LEU A 127 -16.15 7.76 -16.45
CA LEU A 127 -16.76 8.68 -15.50
C LEU A 127 -16.56 10.10 -16.01
N GLN A 128 -17.65 10.84 -16.16
CA GLN A 128 -17.58 12.27 -16.44
C GLN A 128 -17.52 13.02 -15.12
N LYS A 129 -16.57 13.95 -15.02
CA LYS A 129 -16.63 14.95 -13.96
C LYS A 129 -17.88 15.77 -14.23
N LYS A 130 -18.76 15.90 -13.23
CA LYS A 130 -19.87 16.83 -13.32
C LYS A 130 -19.26 18.22 -13.20
N ASP A 131 -18.89 18.81 -14.34
CA ASP A 131 -18.43 20.18 -14.38
C ASP A 131 -19.58 21.10 -13.94
N VAL A 132 -19.27 22.11 -13.12
CA VAL A 132 -20.08 23.32 -13.07
C VAL A 132 -20.03 23.88 -14.50
N PRO A 133 -21.16 24.19 -15.15
CA PRO A 133 -21.21 24.28 -16.60
C PRO A 133 -20.33 25.43 -17.08
N ASP A 134 -19.15 25.11 -17.61
CA ASP A 134 -18.47 25.97 -18.56
C ASP A 134 -18.63 25.36 -19.94
N LYS A 135 -19.22 26.14 -20.84
CA LYS A 135 -19.55 25.71 -22.19
C LYS A 135 -18.28 25.68 -23.01
N THR A 136 -17.62 24.54 -23.12
CA THR A 136 -16.93 24.17 -24.37
C THR A 136 -16.97 22.65 -24.50
N ARG A 137 -17.84 22.18 -25.41
CA ARG A 137 -17.88 20.78 -25.82
C ARG A 137 -16.71 20.53 -26.77
N ASP A 138 -15.64 19.92 -26.28
CA ASP A 138 -14.71 19.24 -27.18
C ASP A 138 -15.31 17.92 -27.64
N ALA A 139 -15.24 17.70 -28.95
CA ALA A 139 -15.79 16.53 -29.64
C ALA A 139 -15.11 15.24 -29.15
N PRO A 140 -15.84 14.09 -29.11
CA PRO A 140 -15.23 12.82 -28.77
C PRO A 140 -14.14 12.47 -29.81
N PRO A 141 -12.98 11.92 -29.40
CA PRO A 141 -11.98 11.49 -30.36
C PRO A 141 -12.56 10.39 -31.25
N ALA A 142 -12.36 10.53 -32.56
CA ALA A 142 -12.82 9.61 -33.59
C ALA A 142 -12.41 8.17 -33.24
N GLY A 143 -13.39 7.26 -33.31
CA GLY A 143 -13.22 5.86 -32.98
C GLY A 143 -12.14 5.20 -33.82
N ALA A 144 -11.15 4.60 -33.15
CA ALA A 144 -10.28 3.62 -33.79
C ALA A 144 -11.14 2.42 -34.22
N GLY A 145 -11.02 2.04 -35.49
CA GLY A 145 -11.82 1.00 -36.16
C GLY A 145 -11.80 -0.38 -35.47
N PRO A 146 -12.55 -1.35 -36.03
CA PRO A 146 -12.84 -2.63 -35.37
C PRO A 146 -11.64 -3.58 -35.42
N GLY A 147 -10.57 -3.23 -34.70
CA GLY A 147 -9.56 -4.18 -34.27
C GLY A 147 -10.12 -4.95 -33.08
N ARG A 148 -10.08 -6.28 -33.14
CA ARG A 148 -10.48 -7.20 -32.07
C ARG A 148 -9.57 -7.01 -30.84
N ARG A 149 -9.67 -5.87 -30.16
CA ARG A 149 -8.93 -5.57 -28.92
C ARG A 149 -9.48 -6.52 -27.87
N ARG A 150 -8.63 -7.46 -27.45
CA ARG A 150 -8.88 -8.37 -26.34
C ARG A 150 -9.40 -7.51 -25.17
N ARG A 151 -10.68 -7.69 -24.79
CA ARG A 151 -11.31 -6.91 -23.72
C ARG A 151 -10.44 -7.07 -22.47
N GLN A 152 -9.71 -6.04 -22.11
CA GLN A 152 -8.92 -6.06 -20.88
C GLN A 152 -9.90 -6.09 -19.70
N PRO A 153 -9.56 -6.78 -18.61
CA PRO A 153 -10.39 -6.79 -17.42
C PRO A 153 -10.61 -5.35 -16.93
N SER A 154 -11.83 -5.07 -16.45
CA SER A 154 -12.25 -3.76 -15.96
C SER A 154 -13.17 -3.92 -14.74
N MET A 155 -13.17 -2.92 -13.86
CA MET A 155 -13.96 -2.91 -12.63
C MET A 155 -15.38 -2.43 -12.90
N ARG A 156 -16.39 -3.12 -12.36
CA ARG A 156 -17.78 -2.61 -12.35
C ARG A 156 -17.92 -1.47 -11.34
N LEU A 157 -18.91 -0.59 -11.51
CA LEU A 157 -19.14 0.54 -10.59
C LEU A 157 -19.28 0.14 -9.12
N LEU A 158 -19.88 -1.03 -8.84
CA LEU A 158 -19.95 -1.56 -7.48
C LEU A 158 -18.56 -1.86 -6.90
N GLY A 159 -17.65 -2.42 -7.69
CA GLY A 159 -16.26 -2.64 -7.27
C GLY A 159 -15.54 -1.33 -6.99
N LEU A 160 -15.83 -0.26 -7.75
CA LEU A 160 -15.27 1.06 -7.50
C LEU A 160 -15.77 1.63 -6.17
N LEU A 161 -17.06 1.47 -5.87
CA LEU A 161 -17.62 1.90 -4.60
C LEU A 161 -16.97 1.19 -3.41
N HIS A 162 -16.78 -0.13 -3.49
CA HIS A 162 -16.09 -0.89 -2.46
C HIS A 162 -14.64 -0.41 -2.29
N LEU A 163 -13.91 -0.21 -3.38
CA LEU A 163 -12.55 0.33 -3.34
C LEU A 163 -12.51 1.69 -2.63
N LEU A 164 -13.41 2.61 -2.98
CA LEU A 164 -13.48 3.93 -2.35
C LEU A 164 -13.80 3.84 -0.86
N TRP A 165 -14.73 2.97 -0.48
CA TRP A 165 -15.11 2.75 0.91
C TRP A 165 -13.92 2.24 1.75
N GLU A 166 -13.14 1.30 1.20
CA GLU A 166 -11.97 0.74 1.87
C GLU A 166 -10.83 1.76 1.96
N GLN A 167 -10.49 2.43 0.86
CA GLN A 167 -9.35 3.37 0.80
C GLN A 167 -9.60 4.64 1.63
N SER A 168 -10.87 5.00 1.87
CA SER A 168 -11.24 6.10 2.75
C SER A 168 -11.29 5.70 4.23
N GLY A 169 -11.13 4.42 4.56
CA GLY A 169 -11.19 3.93 5.94
C GLY A 169 -12.58 4.00 6.58
N ILE A 170 -13.64 4.23 5.79
CA ILE A 170 -15.02 4.36 6.29
C ILE A 170 -15.54 3.03 6.88
N ASN A 171 -14.89 1.91 6.56
CA ASN A 171 -15.16 0.59 7.14
C ASN A 171 -14.45 0.31 8.48
N VAL A 172 -13.63 1.24 9.00
CA VAL A 172 -12.85 1.02 10.23
C VAL A 172 -13.36 1.88 11.37
N TRP A 173 -13.55 1.29 12.55
CA TRP A 173 -13.86 2.03 13.77
C TRP A 173 -12.57 2.61 14.38
N HIS A 174 -12.41 3.93 14.32
CA HIS A 174 -11.32 4.63 14.99
C HIS A 174 -11.69 4.96 16.46
N PRO A 175 -10.78 4.78 17.43
CA PRO A 175 -11.03 5.14 18.84
C PRO A 175 -11.47 6.60 19.06
N ALA A 176 -11.10 7.51 18.13
CA ALA A 176 -11.56 8.90 18.13
C ALA A 176 -13.08 9.04 17.95
N PHE A 177 -13.75 8.03 17.36
CA PHE A 177 -15.21 7.98 17.22
C PHE A 177 -15.95 7.66 18.52
N ASP A 178 -15.24 7.10 19.50
CA ASP A 178 -15.82 6.77 20.82
C ASP A 178 -15.86 8.01 21.75
N LYS A 179 -14.98 8.99 21.50
CA LYS A 179 -14.74 10.11 22.44
C LYS A 179 -15.65 11.32 22.27
N LYS A 180 -16.74 11.25 21.51
CA LYS A 180 -17.70 12.36 21.42
C LYS A 180 -19.12 11.84 21.53
N LYS A 181 -19.81 12.27 22.60
CA LYS A 181 -21.27 12.36 22.64
C LYS A 181 -21.71 12.92 21.29
N ARG A 182 -22.33 12.09 20.45
CA ARG A 182 -22.92 12.54 19.20
C ARG A 182 -24.08 13.45 19.59
N SER A 183 -23.83 14.73 19.78
CA SER A 183 -24.89 15.73 19.76
C SER A 183 -25.36 15.81 18.31
N PRO A 184 -26.61 15.40 17.99
CA PRO A 184 -27.11 15.50 16.63
C PRO A 184 -27.31 16.98 16.33
N GLY A 185 -26.37 17.60 15.62
CA GLY A 185 -26.46 19.00 15.16
C GLY A 185 -27.51 19.23 14.06
N TRP A 186 -28.58 18.43 14.05
CA TRP A 186 -29.70 18.49 13.11
C TRP A 186 -31.06 18.55 13.84
N VAL A 187 -31.06 18.62 15.17
CA VAL A 187 -32.24 19.06 15.93
C VAL A 187 -32.07 20.55 16.19
N SER A 188 -32.61 21.36 15.29
CA SER A 188 -33.02 22.74 15.51
C SER A 188 -34.45 22.88 15.03
#